data_AF-A0A7W1CX12-F1
#
_entry.id   AF-A0A7W1CX12-F1
#
_cell.length_a   1.000
_cell.length_b   1.000
_cell.length_c   1.000
_cell.angle_alpha   90.00
_cell.angle_beta   90.00
_cell.angle_gamma   90.00
#
_symmetry.space_group_name_H-M   'P 1'
#
loop_
_entity.id
_entity.type
_entity.pdbx_description
1 polymer ?
#
loop_
_entity_poly.entity_id
_entity_poly.type
_entity_poly.pdbx_seq_one_letter_code
_entity_poly.pdbx_strand_id
1 'polypeptide(L)'
;MGMYAYLVGEDERQGGVKKALMALALLTVMGIVMAVMASPAHADTFKVTSNADSAEEGTTLRQAINAANTNSAVADTITFDLGESATIKLDNTLPVIIDGASLIIDGDQNQITVSGNDSVRVLEVSPGAQLDLKNLTVANGYSSGYGGGIYNSGTLNVSNSTFSGNSANTGGGINSNTNDPQTTTIENSTISSNSADFGGGVFNYNGLTTINSTTITSNTAPDGQGAGVASEGDTYTSTVVGNSIIAANSFTDVDFVGGSTNSFTSEGYNVIGDGNATSAFDTEDQTGVTEPGLGDLEYNGGPTKTHALLADSPAIDAGNTALSKDQRDVKRPQGDADDIGSFELVQNAAPEITGVAGSAIQSACLSNTTGRITLELSDADEDPLTLSATSSNTRLLPTSNVSFDGTGETRTAAISTVSGRTGSSTVEITVSDGQTSTKTTVTVKAGGNGRDTLTVTEGADLLLGQNGDDRLSGLGEDDVLCGSNGNDRLTGGGGSDTLDGGAGSDITDYSATQGDARTNIP
;
A
#
# COMPACT_ATOMS: atom_id res chain seq x y z
N MET A 1 -59.79 99.58 7.08
CA MET A 1 -58.72 100.28 6.32
C MET A 1 -57.64 99.22 6.08
N GLY A 2 -57.62 98.54 4.93
CA GLY A 2 -56.96 98.98 3.69
C GLY A 2 -55.44 98.78 3.86
N MET A 3 -54.68 98.05 3.04
CA MET A 3 -54.82 97.79 1.61
C MET A 3 -53.79 96.71 1.21
N TYR A 4 -54.12 95.98 0.15
CA TYR A 4 -53.37 94.94 -0.54
C TYR A 4 -51.94 95.32 -0.97
N ALA A 5 -51.01 94.36 -0.90
CA ALA A 5 -49.91 94.25 -1.86
C ALA A 5 -49.43 92.79 -1.99
N TYR A 6 -49.65 92.26 -3.20
CA TYR A 6 -48.96 91.18 -3.90
C TYR A 6 -48.99 89.73 -3.34
N LEU A 7 -49.97 88.99 -3.87
CA LEU A 7 -50.11 87.54 -3.92
C LEU A 7 -49.26 86.95 -5.05
N VAL A 8 -48.62 85.80 -4.84
CA VAL A 8 -48.86 84.46 -5.45
C VAL A 8 -47.87 83.52 -4.73
N GLY A 9 -48.19 82.41 -4.06
CA GLY A 9 -49.40 81.66 -3.75
C GLY A 9 -48.89 80.32 -3.21
N GLU A 10 -49.17 80.01 -1.94
CA GLU A 10 -49.03 78.64 -1.42
C GLU A 10 -50.16 77.76 -2.00
N ASP A 11 -49.88 76.49 -2.25
CA ASP A 11 -50.49 75.38 -1.49
C ASP A 11 -50.86 74.11 -2.30
N GLU A 12 -50.60 72.98 -1.64
CA GLU A 12 -50.94 71.56 -1.84
C GLU A 12 -51.35 71.00 -3.22
N ARG A 13 -50.70 69.87 -3.57
CA ARG A 13 -51.39 68.57 -3.62
C ARG A 13 -50.45 67.39 -3.89
N GLN A 14 -50.68 66.31 -3.14
CA GLN A 14 -50.10 64.99 -3.37
C GLN A 14 -50.31 64.51 -4.82
N GLY A 15 -49.25 63.93 -5.40
CA GLY A 15 -49.35 63.23 -6.69
C GLY A 15 -48.01 62.99 -7.38
N GLY A 16 -47.39 61.84 -7.08
CA GLY A 16 -46.58 61.05 -8.01
C GLY A 16 -45.37 61.70 -8.71
N VAL A 17 -44.16 61.34 -8.28
CA VAL A 17 -42.99 61.36 -9.17
C VAL A 17 -42.84 59.98 -9.82
N LYS A 18 -43.63 59.75 -10.86
CA LYS A 18 -43.31 58.85 -11.98
C LYS A 18 -43.18 59.74 -13.21
N LYS A 19 -41.97 59.75 -13.80
CA LYS A 19 -41.58 60.09 -15.19
C LYS A 19 -40.43 61.12 -15.25
N ALA A 20 -39.23 60.60 -15.44
CA ALA A 20 -38.43 61.00 -16.60
C ALA A 20 -38.21 59.70 -17.41
N LEU A 21 -38.86 59.65 -18.57
CA LEU A 21 -38.96 58.50 -19.46
C LEU A 21 -37.99 58.71 -20.64
N MET A 22 -37.20 57.68 -20.93
CA MET A 22 -36.61 57.28 -22.23
C MET A 22 -36.95 58.14 -23.48
N ALA A 23 -35.96 58.51 -24.29
CA ALA A 23 -35.44 57.71 -25.44
C ALA A 23 -34.61 58.53 -26.48
N LEU A 24 -33.56 57.88 -27.03
CA LEU A 24 -32.91 58.04 -28.37
C LEU A 24 -32.18 59.37 -28.69
N ALA A 25 -30.95 59.44 -29.25
CA ALA A 25 -30.16 58.50 -30.05
C ALA A 25 -28.64 58.85 -30.10
N LEU A 26 -27.81 57.81 -30.20
CA LEU A 26 -26.46 57.69 -30.80
C LEU A 26 -25.35 58.74 -30.52
N LEU A 27 -24.39 58.36 -29.67
CA LEU A 27 -22.97 58.29 -30.07
C LEU A 27 -22.23 57.21 -29.26
N THR A 28 -21.39 56.45 -29.95
CA THR A 28 -20.78 55.16 -29.61
C THR A 28 -19.40 55.26 -28.94
N VAL A 29 -18.98 54.16 -28.28
CA VAL A 29 -17.60 53.81 -27.81
C VAL A 29 -17.15 54.58 -26.55
N MET A 30 -16.95 54.00 -25.36
CA MET A 30 -16.02 52.92 -25.02
C MET A 30 -16.44 52.29 -23.67
N GLY A 31 -17.23 51.22 -23.70
CA GLY A 31 -17.41 50.32 -22.56
C GLY A 31 -16.52 49.10 -22.77
N ILE A 32 -15.24 49.20 -22.41
CA ILE A 32 -14.41 48.01 -22.25
C ILE A 32 -14.59 47.56 -20.81
N VAL A 33 -15.45 46.56 -20.65
CA VAL A 33 -15.39 45.60 -19.56
C VAL A 33 -13.99 44.97 -19.63
N MET A 34 -13.03 45.45 -18.85
CA MET A 34 -11.96 44.57 -18.37
C MET A 34 -12.51 43.82 -17.18
N ALA A 35 -13.41 42.87 -17.45
CA ALA A 35 -13.33 41.64 -16.71
C ALA A 35 -11.97 41.08 -17.11
N VAL A 36 -10.96 41.27 -16.26
CA VAL A 36 -9.90 40.28 -16.20
C VAL A 36 -10.67 39.01 -15.93
N MET A 37 -10.86 38.19 -16.97
CA MET A 37 -11.14 36.80 -16.74
C MET A 37 -9.89 36.33 -16.02
N ALA A 38 -9.92 36.38 -14.68
CA ALA A 38 -9.12 35.47 -13.92
C ALA A 38 -9.59 34.12 -14.48
N SER A 39 -8.78 33.53 -15.34
CA SER A 39 -8.85 32.10 -15.60
C SER A 39 -9.03 31.45 -14.23
N PRO A 40 -9.94 30.48 -14.05
CA PRO A 40 -10.03 29.78 -12.78
C PRO A 40 -8.59 29.42 -12.37
N ALA A 41 -8.20 29.75 -11.14
CA ALA A 41 -6.90 29.32 -10.65
C ALA A 41 -6.89 27.79 -10.80
N HIS A 42 -6.09 27.29 -11.73
CA HIS A 42 -5.91 25.87 -11.97
C HIS A 42 -4.53 25.53 -11.41
N ALA A 43 -4.46 24.43 -10.66
CA ALA A 43 -3.21 23.84 -10.21
C ALA A 43 -2.30 23.59 -11.42
N ASP A 44 -1.10 24.14 -11.42
CA ASP A 44 -0.12 23.90 -12.47
C ASP A 44 0.68 22.63 -12.16
N THR A 45 1.07 21.91 -13.22
CA THR A 45 1.99 20.77 -13.10
C THR A 45 3.26 21.07 -13.88
N PHE A 46 4.37 21.19 -13.16
CA PHE A 46 5.70 21.42 -13.71
C PHE A 46 6.47 20.12 -13.81
N LYS A 47 6.87 19.74 -15.03
CA LYS A 47 7.58 18.50 -15.29
C LYS A 47 9.08 18.77 -15.44
N VAL A 48 9.89 18.19 -14.56
CA VAL A 48 11.35 18.26 -14.60
C VAL A 48 11.88 17.27 -15.64
N THR A 49 12.63 17.77 -16.62
CA THR A 49 13.17 16.99 -17.75
C THR A 49 14.69 17.08 -17.88
N SER A 50 15.34 17.78 -16.94
CA SER A 50 16.80 17.83 -16.82
C SER A 50 17.22 17.57 -15.36
N ASN A 51 18.23 16.73 -15.17
CA ASN A 51 18.81 16.44 -13.87
C ASN A 51 19.95 17.41 -13.48
N ALA A 52 20.24 18.41 -14.31
CA ALA A 52 21.19 19.46 -13.98
C ALA A 52 20.59 20.47 -12.98
N ASP A 53 21.43 21.11 -12.16
CA ASP A 53 20.99 22.21 -11.29
C ASP A 53 20.60 23.47 -12.09
N SER A 54 21.27 23.69 -13.23
CA SER A 54 20.93 24.72 -14.21
C SER A 54 21.13 24.18 -15.63
N ALA A 55 20.21 24.52 -16.53
CA ALA A 55 20.28 24.11 -17.93
C ALA A 55 19.62 25.15 -18.85
N GLU A 56 20.17 25.26 -20.07
CA GLU A 56 19.62 26.05 -21.17
C GLU A 56 18.53 25.27 -21.94
N GLU A 57 18.61 23.94 -21.94
CA GLU A 57 17.61 23.04 -22.52
C GLU A 57 17.02 22.10 -21.46
N GLY A 58 15.71 21.86 -21.54
CA GLY A 58 14.96 21.11 -20.53
C GLY A 58 14.58 21.96 -19.30
N THR A 59 13.70 21.43 -18.47
CA THR A 59 13.25 22.07 -17.23
C THR A 59 13.97 21.43 -16.06
N THR A 60 14.77 22.21 -15.34
CA THR A 60 15.42 21.80 -14.08
C THR A 60 14.45 21.90 -12.90
N LEU A 61 14.73 21.18 -11.81
CA LEU A 61 13.97 21.32 -10.56
C LEU A 61 13.96 22.76 -10.03
N ARG A 62 15.10 23.46 -10.15
CA ARG A 62 15.23 24.88 -9.78
C ARG A 62 14.27 25.77 -10.56
N GLN A 63 14.17 25.57 -11.88
CA GLN A 63 13.25 26.34 -12.72
C GLN A 63 11.79 25.99 -12.39
N ALA A 64 11.48 24.72 -12.12
CA ALA A 64 10.14 24.29 -11.73
C ALA A 64 9.70 24.93 -10.40
N ILE A 65 10.56 24.94 -9.37
CA ILE A 65 10.26 25.59 -8.09
C ILE A 65 10.07 27.10 -8.27
N ASN A 66 10.93 27.77 -9.05
CA ASN A 66 10.76 29.18 -9.34
C ASN A 66 9.43 29.47 -10.04
N ALA A 67 8.99 28.60 -10.94
CA ALA A 67 7.71 28.75 -11.63
C ALA A 67 6.53 28.57 -10.67
N ALA A 68 6.55 27.51 -9.84
CA ALA A 68 5.53 27.28 -8.82
C ALA A 68 5.41 28.45 -7.84
N ASN A 69 6.55 28.99 -7.38
CA ASN A 69 6.57 30.16 -6.48
C ASN A 69 5.94 31.44 -7.07
N THR A 70 5.63 31.50 -8.38
CA THR A 70 4.98 32.68 -8.98
C THR A 70 3.46 32.68 -8.89
N ASN A 71 2.86 31.53 -8.54
CA ASN A 71 1.44 31.35 -8.30
C ASN A 71 1.25 30.91 -6.84
N SER A 72 0.22 31.40 -6.15
CA SER A 72 0.00 31.06 -4.72
C SER A 72 -1.47 30.96 -4.36
N ALA A 73 -2.34 30.81 -5.37
CA ALA A 73 -3.79 30.75 -5.18
C ALA A 73 -4.32 29.31 -5.11
N VAL A 74 -3.56 28.34 -5.63
CA VAL A 74 -3.91 26.92 -5.74
C VAL A 74 -2.63 26.09 -5.66
N ALA A 75 -2.74 24.85 -5.19
CA ALA A 75 -1.61 23.96 -5.04
C ALA A 75 -0.97 23.60 -6.39
N ASP A 76 0.33 23.74 -6.52
CA ASP A 76 1.08 23.34 -7.70
C ASP A 76 1.78 21.99 -7.48
N THR A 77 2.07 21.27 -8.57
CA THR A 77 2.75 19.97 -8.52
C THR A 77 4.00 19.94 -9.38
N ILE A 78 5.09 19.40 -8.84
CA ILE A 78 6.32 19.10 -9.56
C ILE A 78 6.48 17.59 -9.69
N THR A 79 6.67 17.12 -10.93
CA THR A 79 6.94 15.70 -11.26
C THR A 79 8.23 15.56 -12.08
N PHE A 80 8.74 14.33 -12.23
CA PHE A 80 10.02 14.07 -12.90
C PHE A 80 9.86 13.14 -14.12
N ASP A 81 10.61 13.44 -15.16
CA ASP A 81 10.78 12.59 -16.36
C ASP A 81 12.25 12.58 -16.74
N LEU A 82 12.98 11.84 -15.91
CA LEU A 82 14.43 11.70 -15.95
C LEU A 82 14.85 10.24 -16.18
N GLY A 83 13.89 9.36 -16.49
CA GLY A 83 14.05 7.90 -16.49
C GLY A 83 13.79 7.25 -15.12
N GLU A 84 14.04 5.95 -15.04
CA GLU A 84 13.78 5.12 -13.84
C GLU A 84 14.60 5.53 -12.61
N SER A 85 15.78 6.13 -12.82
CA SER A 85 16.68 6.57 -11.75
C SER A 85 17.47 7.80 -12.18
N ALA A 86 17.49 8.83 -11.33
CA ALA A 86 18.23 10.04 -11.59
C ALA A 86 18.70 10.72 -10.30
N THR A 87 19.88 11.33 -10.36
CA THR A 87 20.39 12.21 -9.30
C THR A 87 20.49 13.63 -9.81
N ILE A 88 19.82 14.57 -9.13
CA ILE A 88 19.94 16.00 -9.31
C ILE A 88 20.98 16.50 -8.32
N LYS A 89 22.15 16.87 -8.84
CA LYS A 89 23.28 17.32 -8.04
C LYS A 89 23.31 18.85 -7.98
N LEU A 90 23.14 19.42 -6.80
CA LEU A 90 23.01 20.86 -6.61
C LEU A 90 24.37 21.55 -6.50
N ASP A 91 24.52 22.68 -7.19
CA ASP A 91 25.64 23.61 -7.02
C ASP A 91 25.28 24.71 -6.00
N ASN A 92 23.98 25.02 -5.86
CA ASN A 92 23.45 25.98 -4.89
C ASN A 92 22.21 25.41 -4.21
N THR A 93 21.84 25.91 -3.02
CA THR A 93 20.53 25.59 -2.41
C THR A 93 19.40 25.92 -3.38
N LEU A 94 18.38 25.06 -3.45
CA LEU A 94 17.20 25.31 -4.29
C LEU A 94 16.49 26.60 -3.87
N PRO A 95 15.69 27.22 -4.75
CA PRO A 95 14.94 28.42 -4.39
C PRO A 95 14.06 28.13 -3.18
N VAL A 96 13.98 29.08 -2.25
CA VAL A 96 13.12 28.97 -1.07
C VAL A 96 11.67 28.81 -1.51
N ILE A 97 10.97 27.86 -0.92
CA ILE A 97 9.55 27.62 -1.20
C ILE A 97 8.74 28.67 -0.43
N ILE A 98 7.92 29.41 -1.16
CA ILE A 98 7.10 30.52 -0.63
C ILE A 98 5.60 30.32 -0.91
N ASP A 99 5.23 29.22 -1.57
CA ASP A 99 3.84 28.95 -1.94
C ASP A 99 3.01 28.56 -0.70
N GLY A 100 2.02 29.40 -0.38
CA GLY A 100 1.08 29.17 0.72
C GLY A 100 -0.10 28.26 0.39
N ALA A 101 -0.31 27.91 -0.88
CA ALA A 101 -1.39 27.03 -1.32
C ALA A 101 -0.99 25.53 -1.38
N SER A 102 0.23 25.21 -0.92
CA SER A 102 0.93 23.92 -1.03
C SER A 102 1.63 23.69 -2.37
N LEU A 103 2.94 23.44 -2.30
CA LEU A 103 3.72 22.88 -3.38
C LEU A 103 3.90 21.38 -3.16
N ILE A 104 3.44 20.56 -4.11
CA ILE A 104 3.69 19.12 -4.12
C ILE A 104 4.94 18.83 -4.94
N ILE A 105 5.91 18.11 -4.39
CA ILE A 105 7.05 17.57 -5.14
C ILE A 105 7.01 16.05 -5.03
N ASP A 106 6.76 15.38 -6.16
CA ASP A 106 6.51 13.94 -6.22
C ASP A 106 7.49 13.25 -7.16
N GLY A 107 8.32 12.36 -6.60
CA GLY A 107 9.22 11.49 -7.37
C GLY A 107 8.53 10.40 -8.18
N ASP A 108 7.22 10.18 -7.95
CA ASP A 108 6.41 9.11 -8.52
C ASP A 108 7.05 7.73 -8.22
N GLN A 109 7.01 6.77 -9.15
CA GLN A 109 7.65 5.47 -9.01
C GLN A 109 9.14 5.47 -9.39
N ASN A 110 9.73 6.64 -9.66
CA ASN A 110 11.13 6.74 -10.10
C ASN A 110 12.08 6.93 -8.91
N GLN A 111 13.30 6.43 -9.06
CA GLN A 111 14.36 6.60 -8.08
C GLN A 111 15.01 7.98 -8.23
N ILE A 112 14.31 9.01 -7.77
CA ILE A 112 14.78 10.40 -7.83
C ILE A 112 15.53 10.77 -6.55
N THR A 113 16.80 11.17 -6.72
CA THR A 113 17.62 11.73 -5.63
C THR A 113 17.90 13.20 -5.90
N VAL A 114 17.56 14.06 -4.94
CA VAL A 114 17.97 15.47 -4.92
C VAL A 114 19.11 15.61 -3.92
N SER A 115 20.31 15.89 -4.43
CA SER A 115 21.53 15.87 -3.63
C SER A 115 22.18 17.25 -3.47
N GLY A 116 22.43 17.65 -2.23
CA GLY A 116 23.15 18.88 -1.89
C GLY A 116 24.67 18.80 -2.12
N ASN A 117 25.17 17.68 -2.64
CA ASN A 117 26.57 17.47 -3.00
C ASN A 117 27.56 17.81 -1.86
N ASP A 118 27.20 17.47 -0.63
CA ASP A 118 27.99 17.73 0.58
C ASP A 118 28.34 19.21 0.79
N SER A 119 27.65 20.12 0.08
CA SER A 119 28.07 21.52 -0.05
C SER A 119 26.96 22.51 0.29
N VAL A 120 25.70 22.15 0.04
CA VAL A 120 24.56 23.07 0.18
C VAL A 120 23.36 22.39 0.83
N ARG A 121 22.54 23.18 1.53
CA ARG A 121 21.21 22.73 1.97
C ARG A 121 20.38 22.38 0.74
N VAL A 122 19.57 21.33 0.81
CA VAL A 122 18.76 20.88 -0.33
C VAL A 122 17.53 21.77 -0.51
N LEU A 123 16.64 21.85 0.49
CA LEU A 123 15.39 22.62 0.42
C LEU A 123 15.20 23.54 1.63
N GLU A 124 14.40 24.58 1.43
CA GLU A 124 13.98 25.51 2.48
C GLU A 124 12.52 25.92 2.27
N VAL A 125 11.73 25.90 3.35
CA VAL A 125 10.31 26.28 3.35
C VAL A 125 10.11 27.53 4.21
N SER A 126 9.55 28.59 3.62
CA SER A 126 9.32 29.86 4.32
C SER A 126 8.13 29.82 5.26
N PRO A 127 8.07 30.73 6.26
CA PRO A 127 6.87 30.95 7.06
C PRO A 127 5.61 31.20 6.23
N GLY A 128 4.55 30.45 6.52
CA GLY A 128 3.28 30.51 5.80
C GLY A 128 3.25 29.75 4.46
N ALA A 129 4.37 29.18 4.01
CA ALA A 129 4.40 28.28 2.87
C ALA A 129 4.07 26.84 3.28
N GLN A 130 3.67 26.00 2.33
CA GLN A 130 3.46 24.58 2.52
C GLN A 130 4.20 23.75 1.46
N LEU A 131 4.87 22.68 1.90
CA LEU A 131 5.52 21.69 1.03
C LEU A 131 4.98 20.29 1.36
N ASP A 132 4.47 19.60 0.35
CA ASP A 132 4.15 18.17 0.38
C ASP A 132 5.21 17.41 -0.44
N LEU A 133 6.13 16.74 0.23
CA LEU A 133 7.27 16.04 -0.36
C LEU A 133 7.02 14.52 -0.36
N LYS A 134 7.04 13.87 -1.52
CA LYS A 134 6.80 12.42 -1.59
C LYS A 134 7.62 11.66 -2.63
N ASN A 135 7.87 10.39 -2.31
CA ASN A 135 8.54 9.41 -3.19
C ASN A 135 9.93 9.85 -3.71
N LEU A 136 10.71 10.59 -2.93
CA LEU A 136 12.06 10.98 -3.34
C LEU A 136 13.10 10.88 -2.23
N THR A 137 14.37 10.88 -2.64
CA THR A 137 15.52 10.91 -1.71
C THR A 137 16.11 12.31 -1.63
N VAL A 138 16.18 12.86 -0.42
CA VAL A 138 16.93 14.09 -0.09
C VAL A 138 18.27 13.68 0.52
N ALA A 139 19.37 13.95 -0.17
CA ALA A 139 20.66 13.39 0.21
C ALA A 139 21.84 14.36 0.21
N ASN A 140 22.84 14.07 1.05
CA ASN A 140 24.13 14.76 1.08
C ASN A 140 23.98 16.30 1.12
N GLY A 141 22.96 16.79 1.81
CA GLY A 141 22.78 18.21 2.06
C GLY A 141 23.73 18.69 3.14
N TYR A 142 24.22 19.93 3.04
CA TYR A 142 25.12 20.52 4.02
C TYR A 142 24.73 21.95 4.39
N SER A 143 24.64 22.25 5.68
CA SER A 143 24.37 23.60 6.21
C SER A 143 25.20 23.86 7.45
N SER A 144 25.95 24.97 7.53
CA SER A 144 26.65 25.35 8.77
C SER A 144 25.71 25.94 9.85
N GLY A 145 24.42 25.63 9.78
CA GLY A 145 23.35 26.17 10.62
C GLY A 145 22.22 25.15 10.71
N TYR A 146 21.05 25.51 10.18
CA TYR A 146 19.84 24.70 10.25
C TYR A 146 19.63 23.87 8.99
N GLY A 147 19.23 22.60 9.15
CA GLY A 147 18.67 21.77 8.08
C GLY A 147 19.66 21.42 6.99
N GLY A 148 20.31 20.26 7.07
CA GLY A 148 21.20 19.79 5.99
C GLY A 148 20.37 19.41 4.77
N GLY A 149 19.39 18.54 4.97
CA GLY A 149 18.38 18.23 3.96
C GLY A 149 17.38 19.38 3.84
N ILE A 150 16.58 19.60 4.89
CA ILE A 150 15.50 20.61 4.88
C ILE A 150 15.59 21.51 6.10
N TYR A 151 15.47 22.81 5.85
CA TYR A 151 15.09 23.79 6.87
C TYR A 151 13.63 24.20 6.66
N ASN A 152 12.75 23.86 7.59
CA ASN A 152 11.34 24.19 7.54
C ASN A 152 10.99 25.31 8.53
N SER A 153 10.40 26.40 8.05
CA SER A 153 9.68 27.38 8.88
C SER A 153 8.22 27.56 8.47
N GLY A 154 7.74 26.78 7.51
CA GLY A 154 6.35 26.70 7.07
C GLY A 154 5.70 25.38 7.51
N THR A 155 4.74 24.90 6.73
CA THR A 155 4.16 23.56 6.88
C THR A 155 4.90 22.57 5.98
N LEU A 156 5.34 21.44 6.53
CA LEU A 156 6.03 20.39 5.81
C LEU A 156 5.32 19.05 6.01
N ASN A 157 4.92 18.40 4.93
CA ASN A 157 4.47 17.01 4.95
C ASN A 157 5.43 16.16 4.11
N VAL A 158 5.94 15.09 4.69
CA VAL A 158 6.88 14.15 4.07
C VAL A 158 6.24 12.77 4.06
N SER A 159 6.17 12.14 2.89
CA SER A 159 5.73 10.75 2.78
C SER A 159 6.58 9.91 1.83
N ASN A 160 6.72 8.62 2.12
CA ASN A 160 7.39 7.64 1.25
C ASN A 160 8.82 8.05 0.80
N SER A 161 9.52 8.83 1.62
CA SER A 161 10.74 9.53 1.21
C SER A 161 11.93 9.13 2.07
N THR A 162 13.14 9.28 1.52
CA THR A 162 14.39 8.98 2.23
C THR A 162 15.21 10.24 2.46
N PHE A 163 15.69 10.44 3.69
CA PHE A 163 16.67 11.47 4.03
C PHE A 163 17.97 10.79 4.42
N SER A 164 19.04 10.99 3.64
CA SER A 164 20.31 10.32 3.95
C SER A 164 21.58 11.12 3.68
N GLY A 165 22.59 10.94 4.55
CA GLY A 165 23.88 11.60 4.40
C GLY A 165 23.83 13.11 4.58
N ASN A 166 22.73 13.68 5.08
CA ASN A 166 22.62 15.13 5.25
C ASN A 166 23.29 15.57 6.56
N SER A 167 23.90 16.75 6.56
CA SER A 167 24.63 17.29 7.69
C SER A 167 24.33 18.77 7.99
N ALA A 168 24.15 19.10 9.27
CA ALA A 168 24.00 20.48 9.73
C ALA A 168 24.54 20.69 11.15
N ASN A 169 24.41 21.89 11.72
CA ASN A 169 24.62 22.06 13.17
C ASN A 169 23.39 21.58 13.94
N THR A 170 22.18 21.77 13.41
CA THR A 170 20.92 21.30 14.01
C THR A 170 20.00 20.75 12.93
N GLY A 171 19.45 19.55 13.14
CA GLY A 171 18.56 18.91 12.16
C GLY A 171 19.32 18.49 10.91
N GLY A 172 20.09 17.41 10.98
CA GLY A 172 20.91 16.94 9.86
C GLY A 172 20.03 16.60 8.66
N GLY A 173 19.07 15.70 8.85
CA GLY A 173 18.01 15.41 7.88
C GLY A 173 17.04 16.57 7.76
N ILE A 174 16.29 16.84 8.83
CA ILE A 174 15.23 17.85 8.88
C ILE A 174 15.40 18.73 10.13
N ASN A 175 15.38 20.04 9.93
CA ASN A 175 15.19 21.01 10.99
C ASN A 175 13.80 21.66 10.85
N SER A 176 12.92 21.40 11.81
CA SER A 176 11.58 21.98 11.88
C SER A 176 11.61 23.15 12.86
N ASN A 177 11.54 24.38 12.36
CA ASN A 177 11.46 25.60 13.14
C ASN A 177 10.11 26.28 12.90
N THR A 178 9.04 25.74 13.48
CA THR A 178 7.67 26.16 13.20
C THR A 178 7.03 26.90 14.37
N ASN A 179 6.01 27.70 14.07
CA ASN A 179 5.14 28.29 15.09
C ASN A 179 3.69 27.99 14.72
N ASP A 180 2.80 27.80 15.70
CA ASP A 180 1.37 27.54 15.49
C ASP A 180 0.77 28.56 14.49
N PRO A 181 0.10 28.13 13.39
CA PRO A 181 -0.36 26.77 13.07
C PRO A 181 0.52 25.91 12.15
N GLN A 182 1.77 26.30 11.90
CA GLN A 182 2.69 25.54 11.05
C GLN A 182 3.17 24.25 11.74
N THR A 183 3.20 23.15 11.00
CA THR A 183 3.58 21.82 11.51
C THR A 183 4.55 21.11 10.57
N THR A 184 5.24 20.10 11.10
CA THR A 184 5.98 19.12 10.30
C THR A 184 5.36 17.74 10.51
N THR A 185 5.00 17.05 9.43
CA THR A 185 4.50 15.67 9.45
C THR A 185 5.46 14.81 8.65
N ILE A 186 5.92 13.70 9.23
CA ILE A 186 6.79 12.72 8.58
C ILE A 186 6.09 11.37 8.70
N GLU A 187 5.72 10.81 7.57
CA GLU A 187 4.95 9.56 7.51
C GLU A 187 5.62 8.57 6.57
N ASN A 188 5.63 7.28 6.93
CA ASN A 188 6.02 6.20 6.02
C ASN A 188 7.37 6.44 5.32
N SER A 189 8.35 6.94 6.05
CA SER A 189 9.59 7.49 5.50
C SER A 189 10.83 6.95 6.24
N THR A 190 11.99 7.06 5.60
CA THR A 190 13.27 6.62 6.16
C THR A 190 14.21 7.80 6.36
N ILE A 191 14.73 8.00 7.57
CA ILE A 191 15.72 9.05 7.89
C ILE A 191 16.96 8.37 8.46
N SER A 192 18.01 8.26 7.65
CA SER A 192 19.17 7.45 8.00
C SER A 192 20.50 8.08 7.64
N SER A 193 21.52 7.87 8.47
CA SER A 193 22.88 8.34 8.21
C SER A 193 23.02 9.86 8.08
N ASN A 194 22.17 10.62 8.78
CA ASN A 194 22.28 12.09 8.87
C ASN A 194 23.06 12.51 10.13
N SER A 195 23.69 13.68 10.12
CA SER A 195 24.57 14.14 11.21
C SER A 195 24.34 15.60 11.57
N ALA A 196 24.11 15.89 12.85
CA ALA A 196 24.08 17.26 13.35
C ALA A 196 24.46 17.33 14.84
N ASP A 197 24.85 18.48 15.38
CA ASP A 197 25.19 18.59 16.81
C ASP A 197 23.96 18.23 17.68
N PHE A 198 22.76 18.60 17.21
CA PHE A 198 21.47 18.22 17.80
C PHE A 198 20.52 17.73 16.70
N GLY A 199 19.77 16.65 16.94
CA GLY A 199 18.77 16.19 15.98
C GLY A 199 19.42 15.69 14.69
N GLY A 200 20.27 14.67 14.77
CA GLY A 200 20.97 14.14 13.60
C GLY A 200 20.01 13.81 12.46
N GLY A 201 18.93 13.07 12.77
CA GLY A 201 17.79 12.84 11.90
C GLY A 201 16.87 14.05 11.84
N VAL A 202 16.17 14.33 12.95
CA VAL A 202 15.15 15.38 13.06
C VAL A 202 15.41 16.28 14.27
N PHE A 203 15.32 17.58 14.06
CA PHE A 203 15.30 18.57 15.14
C PHE A 203 13.97 19.34 15.10
N ASN A 204 13.19 19.27 16.18
CA ASN A 204 11.98 20.06 16.37
C ASN A 204 12.30 21.28 17.25
N TYR A 205 12.15 22.48 16.70
CA TYR A 205 12.43 23.75 17.34
C TYR A 205 11.20 24.64 17.32
N ASN A 206 10.45 24.67 18.41
CA ASN A 206 9.11 25.28 18.44
C ASN A 206 8.10 24.57 17.51
N GLY A 207 6.85 24.47 17.97
CA GLY A 207 5.76 23.90 17.21
C GLY A 207 5.61 22.38 17.27
N LEU A 208 4.76 21.86 16.37
CA LEU A 208 4.36 20.45 16.33
C LEU A 208 5.11 19.70 15.21
N THR A 209 5.81 18.63 15.60
CA THR A 209 6.32 17.63 14.67
C THR A 209 5.67 16.28 14.95
N THR A 210 5.03 15.67 13.95
CA THR A 210 4.44 14.33 14.03
C THR A 210 5.24 13.35 13.19
N ILE A 211 5.55 12.18 13.74
CA ILE A 211 6.34 11.12 13.11
C ILE A 211 5.52 9.83 13.21
N ASN A 212 5.14 9.26 12.06
CA ASN A 212 4.31 8.05 12.01
C ASN A 212 4.87 7.03 11.02
N SER A 213 4.85 5.73 11.34
CA SER A 213 5.34 4.66 10.46
C SER A 213 6.70 4.97 9.83
N THR A 214 7.62 5.56 10.59
CA THR A 214 8.89 6.09 10.07
C THR A 214 10.07 5.35 10.71
N THR A 215 11.13 5.12 9.94
CA THR A 215 12.38 4.52 10.43
C THR A 215 13.47 5.58 10.50
N ILE A 216 13.90 5.93 11.72
CA ILE A 216 14.96 6.91 12.02
C ILE A 216 16.13 6.19 12.71
N THR A 217 17.18 5.88 11.94
CA THR A 217 18.29 5.04 12.42
C THR A 217 19.63 5.48 11.87
N SER A 218 20.74 5.05 12.48
CA SER A 218 22.11 5.35 12.01
C SER A 218 22.42 6.86 11.89
N ASN A 219 21.63 7.73 12.49
CA ASN A 219 21.93 9.16 12.55
C ASN A 219 22.92 9.43 13.70
N THR A 220 23.62 10.56 13.64
CA THR A 220 24.69 10.89 14.60
C THR A 220 24.49 12.29 15.17
N ALA A 221 24.61 12.42 16.51
CA ALA A 221 24.72 13.71 17.18
C ALA A 221 25.94 13.79 18.12
N PRO A 222 27.08 14.37 17.67
CA PRO A 222 28.33 14.37 18.44
C PRO A 222 28.26 15.03 19.82
N ASP A 223 27.38 16.02 20.01
CA ASP A 223 27.15 16.67 21.31
C ASP A 223 26.19 15.86 22.22
N GLY A 224 25.73 14.70 21.73
CA GLY A 224 25.07 13.65 22.50
C GLY A 224 23.59 13.87 22.78
N GLN A 225 22.88 14.64 21.95
CA GLN A 225 21.47 14.95 22.16
C GLN A 225 20.63 14.69 20.90
N GLY A 226 19.82 13.64 20.98
CA GLY A 226 18.78 13.23 20.04
C GLY A 226 19.32 13.02 18.65
N ALA A 227 20.30 12.13 18.48
CA ALA A 227 20.81 11.79 17.17
C ALA A 227 19.71 11.30 16.23
N GLY A 228 18.74 10.55 16.74
CA GLY A 228 17.49 10.28 16.02
C GLY A 228 16.63 11.54 15.95
N VAL A 229 16.01 11.89 17.08
CA VAL A 229 15.11 13.04 17.22
C VAL A 229 15.45 13.86 18.46
N ALA A 230 15.68 15.15 18.28
CA ALA A 230 15.83 16.12 19.36
C ALA A 230 14.70 17.16 19.30
N SER A 231 14.24 17.59 20.47
CA SER A 231 13.19 18.61 20.61
C SER A 231 13.64 19.72 21.56
N GLU A 232 13.50 20.97 21.14
CA GLU A 232 13.79 22.17 21.92
C GLU A 232 12.66 23.20 21.75
N GLY A 233 12.26 23.84 22.84
CA GLY A 233 11.34 24.97 22.79
C GLY A 233 10.53 25.15 24.07
N ASP A 234 9.41 25.85 23.95
CA ASP A 234 8.49 26.13 25.06
C ASP A 234 7.41 25.05 25.23
N THR A 235 6.40 25.34 26.06
CA THR A 235 5.27 24.43 26.34
C THR A 235 4.37 24.11 25.14
N TYR A 236 4.49 24.83 24.03
CA TYR A 236 3.74 24.57 22.80
C TYR A 236 4.51 23.66 21.83
N THR A 237 5.78 23.40 22.13
CA THR A 237 6.61 22.51 21.33
C THR A 237 6.26 21.07 21.66
N SER A 238 5.83 20.31 20.67
CA SER A 238 5.44 18.91 20.83
C SER A 238 6.00 18.05 19.71
N THR A 239 6.58 16.92 20.07
CA THR A 239 6.98 15.86 19.16
C THR A 239 6.09 14.64 19.41
N VAL A 240 5.27 14.28 18.43
CA VAL A 240 4.33 13.15 18.51
C VAL A 240 4.89 12.00 17.68
N VAL A 241 4.92 10.80 18.24
CA VAL A 241 5.53 9.62 17.60
C VAL A 241 4.61 8.41 17.72
N GLY A 242 4.28 7.77 16.60
CA GLY A 242 3.50 6.55 16.54
C GLY A 242 4.04 5.56 15.51
N ASN A 243 3.84 4.27 15.76
CA ASN A 243 4.23 3.19 14.84
C ASN A 243 5.66 3.32 14.26
N SER A 244 6.63 3.89 14.98
CA SER A 244 7.92 4.30 14.40
C SER A 244 9.13 3.66 15.08
N ILE A 245 10.20 3.46 14.32
CA ILE A 245 11.50 3.02 14.83
C ILE A 245 12.40 4.25 14.97
N ILE A 246 12.82 4.57 16.19
CA ILE A 246 13.85 5.57 16.49
C ILE A 246 14.89 4.89 17.38
N ALA A 247 15.82 4.19 16.74
CA ALA A 247 16.77 3.30 17.40
C ALA A 247 18.06 3.15 16.57
N ALA A 248 19.12 2.66 17.21
CA ALA A 248 20.45 2.50 16.61
C ALA A 248 21.00 3.81 16.02
N ASN A 249 20.70 4.95 16.63
CA ASN A 249 21.39 6.20 16.36
C ASN A 249 22.62 6.33 17.27
N SER A 250 23.69 6.97 16.80
CA SER A 250 24.89 7.16 17.60
C SER A 250 24.64 8.21 18.68
N PHE A 251 25.05 7.91 19.92
CA PHE A 251 24.83 8.69 21.14
C PHE A 251 23.48 8.45 21.79
N THR A 252 22.41 9.12 21.34
CA THR A 252 21.08 8.96 21.92
C THR A 252 19.98 9.05 20.86
N ASP A 253 18.86 8.37 21.06
CA ASP A 253 17.79 8.30 20.06
C ASP A 253 16.77 9.44 20.19
N VAL A 254 16.26 9.71 21.41
CA VAL A 254 15.21 10.72 21.65
C VAL A 254 15.54 11.64 22.84
N ASP A 255 15.65 12.95 22.60
CA ASP A 255 16.01 13.91 23.65
C ASP A 255 15.25 15.24 23.64
N PHE A 256 14.99 15.73 24.85
CA PHE A 256 14.80 17.13 25.15
C PHE A 256 16.14 17.87 25.21
N VAL A 257 16.21 19.05 24.62
CA VAL A 257 17.39 19.92 24.62
C VAL A 257 17.16 21.12 25.54
N GLY A 258 18.15 21.46 26.37
CA GLY A 258 18.18 22.75 27.07
C GLY A 258 17.28 22.95 28.30
N GLY A 259 16.72 21.88 28.89
CA GLY A 259 15.82 22.01 30.06
C GLY A 259 14.47 22.65 29.72
N SER A 260 14.07 22.51 28.45
CA SER A 260 12.82 22.96 27.85
C SER A 260 11.58 22.38 28.54
N THR A 261 10.44 23.05 28.38
CA THR A 261 9.12 22.61 28.89
C THR A 261 8.26 21.96 27.80
N ASN A 262 8.90 21.50 26.73
CA ASN A 262 8.29 20.83 25.59
C ASN A 262 7.86 19.40 25.93
N SER A 263 7.17 18.74 24.99
CA SER A 263 6.68 17.37 25.16
C SER A 263 7.14 16.44 24.05
N PHE A 264 7.43 15.20 24.43
CA PHE A 264 7.27 14.04 23.57
C PHE A 264 5.95 13.37 23.94
N THR A 265 5.21 12.89 22.94
CA THR A 265 3.96 12.17 23.11
C THR A 265 4.01 10.91 22.27
N SER A 266 3.85 9.75 22.91
CA SER A 266 3.68 8.49 22.20
C SER A 266 2.21 8.30 21.79
N GLU A 267 1.99 7.85 20.56
CA GLU A 267 0.74 7.27 20.07
C GLU A 267 0.77 5.74 20.06
N GLY A 268 1.79 5.15 20.70
CA GLY A 268 1.98 3.70 20.84
C GLY A 268 2.73 3.06 19.67
N TYR A 269 3.05 1.77 19.84
CA TYR A 269 3.65 0.90 18.83
C TYR A 269 5.00 1.38 18.31
N ASN A 270 5.84 1.99 19.16
CA ASN A 270 7.17 2.45 18.75
C ASN A 270 8.29 1.49 19.15
N VAL A 271 9.36 1.43 18.37
CA VAL A 271 10.65 0.87 18.78
C VAL A 271 11.61 2.02 19.05
N ILE A 272 11.89 2.27 20.32
CA ILE A 272 12.71 3.38 20.78
C ILE A 272 13.97 2.83 21.45
N GLY A 273 15.13 3.37 21.08
CA GLY A 273 16.37 3.09 21.80
C GLY A 273 16.46 3.88 23.10
N ASP A 274 17.49 4.69 23.26
CA ASP A 274 17.78 5.44 24.49
C ASP A 274 17.63 6.96 24.35
N GLY A 275 17.86 7.69 25.44
CA GLY A 275 17.75 9.14 25.51
C GLY A 275 16.99 9.63 26.74
N ASN A 276 16.97 10.95 26.93
CA ASN A 276 16.34 11.56 28.10
C ASN A 276 14.81 11.71 27.96
N ALA A 277 14.27 11.54 26.74
CA ALA A 277 12.84 11.61 26.46
C ALA A 277 12.15 10.23 26.46
N THR A 278 12.90 9.13 26.64
CA THR A 278 12.37 7.75 26.59
C THR A 278 11.22 7.49 27.57
N SER A 279 11.12 8.25 28.66
CA SER A 279 10.00 8.12 29.61
C SER A 279 8.65 8.59 29.08
N ALA A 280 8.61 9.22 27.91
CA ALA A 280 7.38 9.63 27.24
C ALA A 280 6.68 8.47 26.50
N PHE A 281 7.36 7.33 26.37
CA PHE A 281 6.89 6.12 25.71
C PHE A 281 6.42 5.11 26.76
N ASP A 282 5.30 4.45 26.51
CA ASP A 282 4.56 3.68 27.51
C ASP A 282 4.63 2.16 27.26
N THR A 283 3.66 1.40 27.78
CA THR A 283 3.65 -0.07 27.68
C THR A 283 3.25 -0.60 26.31
N GLU A 284 2.66 0.23 25.43
CA GLU A 284 2.40 -0.11 24.04
C GLU A 284 3.65 0.13 23.16
N ASP A 285 4.73 0.64 23.74
CA ASP A 285 6.02 0.86 23.09
C ASP A 285 7.10 -0.15 23.55
N GLN A 286 8.12 -0.32 22.71
CA GLN A 286 9.32 -1.09 22.98
C GLN A 286 10.50 -0.12 23.19
N THR A 287 10.88 0.10 24.45
CA THR A 287 11.94 1.07 24.82
C THR A 287 13.27 0.40 25.19
N GLY A 288 14.38 1.11 25.04
CA GLY A 288 15.72 0.60 25.33
C GLY A 288 16.27 -0.35 24.25
N VAL A 289 15.71 -0.33 23.04
CA VAL A 289 16.11 -1.18 21.92
C VAL A 289 17.30 -0.55 21.20
N THR A 290 18.51 -1.03 21.46
CA THR A 290 19.72 -0.53 20.78
C THR A 290 19.94 -1.12 19.40
N GLU A 291 19.39 -2.32 19.14
CA GLU A 291 19.56 -3.08 17.89
C GLU A 291 18.17 -3.48 17.37
N PRO A 292 17.55 -2.67 16.49
CA PRO A 292 16.19 -2.90 16.01
C PRO A 292 16.08 -4.00 14.93
N GLY A 293 17.16 -4.76 14.67
CA GLY A 293 17.16 -5.82 13.65
C GLY A 293 16.91 -5.29 12.24
N LEU A 294 17.69 -4.31 11.79
CA LEU A 294 17.54 -3.65 10.49
C LEU A 294 18.67 -4.05 9.52
N GLY A 295 18.31 -4.25 8.25
CA GLY A 295 19.26 -4.42 7.15
C GLY A 295 19.93 -3.10 6.72
N ASP A 296 20.77 -3.15 5.69
CA ASP A 296 21.42 -1.97 5.13
C ASP A 296 20.42 -0.99 4.47
N LEU A 297 20.81 0.28 4.33
CA LEU A 297 20.01 1.27 3.60
C LEU A 297 20.15 1.05 2.09
N GLU A 298 19.17 0.40 1.48
CA GLU A 298 19.19 0.03 0.06
C GLU A 298 17.80 0.06 -0.61
N TYR A 299 17.76 -0.21 -1.91
CA TYR A 299 16.51 -0.27 -2.66
C TYR A 299 15.84 -1.63 -2.47
N ASN A 300 14.95 -1.73 -1.49
CA ASN A 300 14.24 -2.97 -1.15
C ASN A 300 12.90 -3.16 -1.89
N GLY A 301 12.78 -2.61 -3.11
CA GLY A 301 11.60 -2.77 -3.99
C GLY A 301 10.78 -1.51 -4.27
N GLY A 302 11.02 -0.40 -3.55
CA GLY A 302 10.30 0.87 -3.72
C GLY A 302 11.08 1.97 -4.48
N PRO A 303 10.48 3.16 -4.69
CA PRO A 303 11.12 4.29 -5.37
C PRO A 303 12.24 4.95 -4.55
N THR A 304 12.26 4.72 -3.24
CA THR A 304 13.23 5.28 -2.30
C THR A 304 13.85 4.16 -1.44
N LYS A 305 14.99 4.45 -0.80
CA LYS A 305 15.70 3.44 0.00
C LYS A 305 15.06 3.27 1.37
N THR A 306 15.03 2.04 1.86
CA THR A 306 14.53 1.68 3.19
C THR A 306 15.55 0.79 3.91
N HIS A 307 15.32 0.55 5.19
CA HIS A 307 15.95 -0.54 5.93
C HIS A 307 14.97 -1.71 6.00
N ALA A 308 15.34 -2.87 5.47
CA ALA A 308 14.51 -4.08 5.60
C ALA A 308 14.53 -4.58 7.05
N LEU A 309 13.42 -5.16 7.51
CA LEU A 309 13.38 -5.85 8.81
C LEU A 309 14.06 -7.21 8.70
N LEU A 310 14.99 -7.49 9.61
CA LEU A 310 15.63 -8.80 9.76
C LEU A 310 14.72 -9.72 10.59
N ALA A 311 14.87 -11.03 10.44
CA ALA A 311 13.98 -12.04 11.01
C ALA A 311 13.83 -12.01 12.55
N ASP A 312 14.76 -11.38 13.27
CA ASP A 312 14.72 -11.20 14.73
C ASP A 312 14.35 -9.77 15.15
N SER A 313 13.90 -8.95 14.21
CA SER A 313 13.50 -7.57 14.48
C SER A 313 12.30 -7.54 15.45
N PRO A 314 12.37 -6.74 16.53
CA PRO A 314 11.23 -6.52 17.41
C PRO A 314 10.07 -5.77 16.73
N ALA A 315 10.30 -5.19 15.55
CA ALA A 315 9.30 -4.43 14.82
C ALA A 315 8.28 -5.30 14.07
N ILE A 316 8.60 -6.59 13.85
CA ILE A 316 7.77 -7.51 13.07
C ILE A 316 6.48 -7.83 13.83
N ASP A 317 5.33 -7.67 13.17
CA ASP A 317 3.98 -7.92 13.66
C ASP A 317 3.69 -7.22 15.01
N ALA A 318 4.36 -6.09 15.26
CA ALA A 318 4.30 -5.38 16.53
C ALA A 318 3.70 -3.97 16.40
N GLY A 319 3.24 -3.61 15.21
CA GLY A 319 2.74 -2.30 14.84
C GLY A 319 1.23 -2.17 14.81
N ASN A 320 0.79 -0.94 14.62
CA ASN A 320 -0.61 -0.59 14.35
C ASN A 320 -0.64 0.76 13.66
N THR A 321 -1.12 0.80 12.41
CA THR A 321 -1.20 2.04 11.64
C THR A 321 -2.47 2.13 10.82
N ALA A 322 -2.90 3.36 10.53
CA ALA A 322 -4.00 3.61 9.60
C ALA A 322 -3.57 3.52 8.12
N LEU A 323 -2.27 3.36 7.86
CA LEU A 323 -1.72 3.25 6.51
C LEU A 323 -2.03 1.89 5.90
N SER A 324 -2.48 1.89 4.65
CA SER A 324 -2.74 0.65 3.91
C SER A 324 -1.49 0.05 3.25
N LYS A 325 -0.39 0.81 3.21
CA LYS A 325 0.86 0.41 2.55
C LYS A 325 2.11 0.98 3.22
N ASP A 326 3.24 0.30 3.05
CA ASP A 326 4.56 0.75 3.49
C ASP A 326 5.23 1.70 2.46
N GLN A 327 6.45 2.17 2.74
CA GLN A 327 7.18 3.14 1.92
C GLN A 327 7.41 2.65 0.47
N ARG A 328 7.36 1.33 0.25
CA ARG A 328 7.62 0.66 -1.02
C ARG A 328 6.35 0.32 -1.79
N ASP A 329 5.19 0.75 -1.30
CA ASP A 329 3.87 0.40 -1.82
C ASP A 329 3.45 -1.07 -1.53
N VAL A 330 4.09 -1.74 -0.55
CA VAL A 330 3.68 -3.07 -0.07
C VAL A 330 2.46 -2.93 0.85
N LYS A 331 1.42 -3.73 0.62
CA LYS A 331 0.18 -3.73 1.42
C LYS A 331 0.48 -4.04 2.89
N ARG A 332 -0.25 -3.42 3.81
CA ARG A 332 -0.23 -3.74 5.23
C ARG A 332 -1.58 -4.34 5.70
N PRO A 333 -1.59 -5.28 6.66
CA PRO A 333 -0.43 -6.06 7.12
C PRO A 333 -0.06 -7.18 6.13
N GLN A 334 1.15 -7.73 6.23
CA GLN A 334 1.59 -8.97 5.54
C GLN A 334 1.79 -10.14 6.52
N GLY A 335 1.60 -9.92 7.82
CA GLY A 335 1.58 -10.96 8.85
C GLY A 335 0.36 -10.84 9.76
N ASP A 336 0.57 -11.13 11.04
CA ASP A 336 -0.48 -11.08 12.06
C ASP A 336 -0.90 -9.64 12.40
N ALA A 337 0.00 -8.66 12.20
CA ALA A 337 -0.25 -7.23 12.42
C ALA A 337 0.62 -6.38 11.48
N ASP A 338 0.45 -5.05 11.52
CA ASP A 338 1.36 -4.14 10.81
C ASP A 338 2.76 -4.23 11.44
N ASP A 339 3.79 -3.94 10.67
CA ASP A 339 5.13 -3.75 11.21
C ASP A 339 5.37 -2.31 11.67
N ILE A 340 6.19 -2.15 12.72
CA ILE A 340 6.63 -0.85 13.19
C ILE A 340 7.65 -0.25 12.20
N GLY A 341 7.49 1.03 11.86
CA GLY A 341 8.40 1.77 10.99
C GLY A 341 7.94 1.81 9.53
N SER A 342 8.88 2.11 8.63
CA SER A 342 8.59 2.40 7.21
C SER A 342 8.51 1.19 6.29
N PHE A 343 8.75 0.00 6.82
CA PHE A 343 8.88 -1.25 6.07
C PHE A 343 7.91 -2.29 6.60
N GLU A 344 7.20 -2.97 5.69
CA GLU A 344 6.36 -4.12 5.98
C GLU A 344 7.03 -5.41 5.44
N LEU A 345 7.43 -6.30 6.32
CA LEU A 345 8.02 -7.58 5.97
C LEU A 345 6.96 -8.47 5.33
N VAL A 346 7.13 -8.72 4.04
CA VAL A 346 6.35 -9.73 3.34
C VAL A 346 6.72 -11.10 3.89
N GLN A 347 5.86 -11.66 4.74
CA GLN A 347 5.92 -13.06 5.13
C GLN A 347 5.08 -13.85 4.13
N ASN A 348 5.72 -14.62 3.24
CA ASN A 348 4.98 -15.44 2.28
C ASN A 348 4.17 -16.51 3.04
N ALA A 349 2.86 -16.35 3.10
CA ALA A 349 1.91 -17.36 3.52
C ALA A 349 1.86 -18.48 2.48
N ALA A 350 1.66 -19.73 2.94
CA ALA A 350 1.45 -20.81 2.00
C ALA A 350 0.03 -20.76 1.42
N PRO A 351 -0.17 -21.09 0.13
CA PRO A 351 -1.50 -21.15 -0.44
C PRO A 351 -2.31 -22.22 0.28
N GLU A 352 -3.62 -22.01 0.43
CA GLU A 352 -4.52 -22.95 1.08
C GLU A 352 -5.41 -23.67 0.05
N ILE A 353 -5.73 -24.94 0.35
CA ILE A 353 -6.76 -25.71 -0.37
C ILE A 353 -7.93 -25.86 0.59
N THR A 354 -8.94 -25.02 0.42
CA THR A 354 -10.08 -24.88 1.35
C THR A 354 -11.21 -25.86 1.05
N GLY A 355 -11.21 -26.48 -0.12
CA GLY A 355 -12.17 -27.51 -0.49
C GLY A 355 -11.70 -28.37 -1.67
N VAL A 356 -12.03 -29.65 -1.60
CA VAL A 356 -11.94 -30.58 -2.73
C VAL A 356 -13.31 -31.24 -2.84
N ALA A 357 -14.09 -30.84 -3.85
CA ALA A 357 -15.47 -31.30 -3.99
C ALA A 357 -15.74 -31.85 -5.39
N GLY A 358 -16.77 -32.69 -5.50
CA GLY A 358 -17.40 -32.97 -6.77
C GLY A 358 -17.97 -31.69 -7.39
N SER A 359 -17.73 -31.49 -8.68
CA SER A 359 -18.21 -30.30 -9.39
C SER A 359 -19.75 -30.23 -9.33
N ALA A 360 -20.31 -29.32 -8.52
CA ALA A 360 -21.75 -28.98 -8.51
C ALA A 360 -22.27 -28.43 -9.86
N ILE A 361 -21.35 -28.17 -10.79
CA ILE A 361 -21.57 -27.73 -12.15
C ILE A 361 -21.66 -28.94 -13.09
N GLN A 362 -22.69 -28.98 -13.93
CA GLN A 362 -23.03 -30.06 -14.86
C GLN A 362 -21.79 -30.65 -15.59
N SER A 363 -21.64 -31.99 -15.47
CA SER A 363 -20.59 -32.88 -16.00
C SER A 363 -19.28 -32.94 -15.17
N ALA A 364 -19.38 -33.43 -13.93
CA ALA A 364 -18.22 -33.97 -13.21
C ALA A 364 -17.67 -35.25 -13.88
N CYS A 365 -18.52 -36.00 -14.58
CA CYS A 365 -18.11 -37.15 -15.40
C CYS A 365 -18.01 -36.72 -16.86
N LEU A 366 -16.79 -36.59 -17.37
CA LEU A 366 -16.49 -36.05 -18.70
C LEU A 366 -16.50 -37.12 -19.80
N SER A 367 -16.14 -38.34 -19.43
CA SER A 367 -16.17 -39.52 -20.30
C SER A 367 -16.12 -40.78 -19.44
N ASN A 368 -16.23 -41.96 -20.05
CA ASN A 368 -16.15 -43.22 -19.31
C ASN A 368 -14.83 -43.41 -18.53
N THR A 369 -13.73 -42.76 -18.91
CA THR A 369 -12.44 -42.85 -18.20
C THR A 369 -12.02 -41.55 -17.51
N THR A 370 -12.82 -40.49 -17.56
CA THR A 370 -12.40 -39.15 -17.09
C THR A 370 -13.45 -38.54 -16.18
N GLY A 371 -13.02 -38.25 -14.95
CA GLY A 371 -13.79 -37.43 -14.02
C GLY A 371 -13.14 -36.07 -13.81
N ARG A 372 -13.89 -35.15 -13.21
CA ARG A 372 -13.46 -33.80 -12.85
C ARG A 372 -13.80 -33.55 -11.39
N ILE A 373 -12.82 -33.02 -10.67
CA ILE A 373 -12.98 -32.48 -9.32
C ILE A 373 -12.79 -30.96 -9.37
N THR A 374 -13.38 -30.28 -8.38
CA THR A 374 -13.20 -28.84 -8.14
C THR A 374 -12.28 -28.65 -6.94
N LEU A 375 -11.40 -27.66 -7.04
CA LEU A 375 -10.50 -27.21 -5.98
C LEU A 375 -10.89 -25.77 -5.64
N GLU A 376 -11.17 -25.53 -4.37
CA GLU A 376 -11.29 -24.18 -3.83
C GLU A 376 -9.95 -23.81 -3.19
N LEU A 377 -9.38 -22.70 -3.65
CA LEU A 377 -8.05 -22.23 -3.32
C LEU A 377 -8.15 -20.82 -2.75
N SER A 378 -7.29 -20.53 -1.79
CA SER A 378 -7.06 -19.17 -1.31
C SER A 378 -5.58 -18.95 -1.10
N ASP A 379 -5.17 -17.69 -1.16
CA ASP A 379 -3.82 -17.28 -0.83
C ASP A 379 -3.89 -15.89 -0.18
N ALA A 380 -3.25 -15.74 0.98
CA ALA A 380 -3.30 -14.49 1.74
C ALA A 380 -2.55 -13.35 1.03
N ASP A 381 -1.51 -13.72 0.28
CA ASP A 381 -0.62 -12.77 -0.40
C ASP A 381 -1.12 -12.40 -1.81
N GLU A 382 -2.19 -13.07 -2.27
CA GLU A 382 -2.76 -12.94 -3.62
C GLU A 382 -1.76 -13.29 -4.74
N ASP A 383 -0.77 -14.15 -4.47
CA ASP A 383 0.26 -14.55 -5.44
C ASP A 383 -0.30 -15.44 -6.57
N PRO A 384 0.32 -15.42 -7.77
CA PRO A 384 -0.11 -16.28 -8.87
C PRO A 384 0.08 -17.78 -8.59
N LEU A 385 -1.03 -18.51 -8.47
CA LEU A 385 -1.00 -19.94 -8.17
C LEU A 385 -0.75 -20.84 -9.40
N THR A 386 0.12 -21.83 -9.23
CA THR A 386 0.43 -22.91 -10.17
C THR A 386 0.04 -24.27 -9.61
N LEU A 387 -0.52 -25.15 -10.46
CA LEU A 387 -0.98 -26.48 -10.06
C LEU A 387 -0.19 -27.56 -10.78
N SER A 388 0.17 -28.61 -10.04
CA SER A 388 0.79 -29.82 -10.58
C SER A 388 0.25 -31.08 -9.91
N ALA A 389 0.41 -32.24 -10.54
CA ALA A 389 -0.06 -33.50 -9.98
C ALA A 389 0.97 -34.63 -10.11
N THR A 390 0.97 -35.53 -9.14
CA THR A 390 1.63 -36.84 -9.23
C THR A 390 0.61 -37.97 -9.06
N SER A 391 0.97 -39.17 -9.50
CA SER A 391 0.09 -40.35 -9.47
C SER A 391 0.87 -41.54 -8.94
N SER A 392 0.35 -42.17 -7.88
CA SER A 392 0.97 -43.35 -7.26
C SER A 392 0.95 -44.59 -8.17
N ASN A 393 0.06 -44.63 -9.16
CA ASN A 393 -0.04 -45.71 -10.14
C ASN A 393 -0.11 -45.15 -11.57
N THR A 394 1.04 -44.80 -12.12
CA THR A 394 1.18 -44.24 -13.48
C THR A 394 0.80 -45.22 -14.60
N ARG A 395 0.67 -46.52 -14.30
CA ARG A 395 0.09 -47.48 -15.23
C ARG A 395 -1.42 -47.30 -15.31
N LEU A 396 -2.12 -47.16 -14.20
CA LEU A 396 -3.55 -46.89 -14.25
C LEU A 396 -3.85 -45.47 -14.76
N LEU A 397 -3.09 -44.51 -14.24
CA LEU A 397 -3.32 -43.08 -14.42
C LEU A 397 -1.98 -42.36 -14.63
N PRO A 398 -1.51 -42.23 -15.88
CA PRO A 398 -0.35 -41.42 -16.21
C PRO A 398 -0.52 -39.98 -15.69
N THR A 399 0.54 -39.34 -15.18
CA THR A 399 0.46 -37.96 -14.67
C THR A 399 0.09 -36.96 -15.77
N SER A 400 0.47 -37.24 -17.03
CA SER A 400 0.05 -36.46 -18.20
C SER A 400 -1.45 -36.46 -18.47
N ASN A 401 -2.21 -37.32 -17.80
CA ASN A 401 -3.65 -37.41 -17.92
C ASN A 401 -4.40 -36.58 -16.84
N VAL A 402 -3.65 -35.82 -16.04
CA VAL A 402 -4.23 -34.81 -15.14
C VAL A 402 -4.03 -33.45 -15.78
N SER A 403 -5.12 -32.74 -16.04
CA SER A 403 -5.10 -31.38 -16.58
C SER A 403 -5.89 -30.43 -15.70
N PHE A 404 -5.35 -29.24 -15.48
CA PHE A 404 -5.97 -28.19 -14.68
C PHE A 404 -6.57 -27.09 -15.57
N ASP A 405 -7.69 -26.53 -15.15
CA ASP A 405 -8.36 -25.40 -15.82
C ASP A 405 -9.03 -24.47 -14.78
N GLY A 406 -9.43 -23.27 -15.20
CA GLY A 406 -10.04 -22.22 -14.36
C GLY A 406 -9.09 -21.06 -14.01
N THR A 407 -9.65 -19.97 -13.46
CA THR A 407 -8.95 -18.75 -13.00
C THR A 407 -9.50 -18.26 -11.65
N GLY A 408 -8.69 -17.58 -10.82
CA GLY A 408 -9.08 -17.14 -9.46
C GLY A 408 -9.06 -18.24 -8.39
N GLU A 409 -9.98 -18.17 -7.42
CA GLU A 409 -10.08 -19.07 -6.25
C GLU A 409 -10.55 -20.49 -6.62
N THR A 410 -11.40 -20.62 -7.64
CA THR A 410 -11.91 -21.94 -8.06
C THR A 410 -11.10 -22.49 -9.26
N ARG A 411 -10.53 -23.70 -9.11
CA ARG A 411 -9.88 -24.46 -10.19
C ARG A 411 -10.58 -25.80 -10.39
N THR A 412 -10.38 -26.43 -11.54
CA THR A 412 -10.82 -27.81 -11.78
C THR A 412 -9.67 -28.68 -12.22
N ALA A 413 -9.69 -29.95 -11.82
CA ALA A 413 -8.76 -30.97 -12.29
C ALA A 413 -9.53 -32.07 -13.03
N ALA A 414 -9.29 -32.21 -14.34
CA ALA A 414 -9.77 -33.34 -15.11
C ALA A 414 -8.75 -34.48 -15.04
N ILE A 415 -9.21 -35.64 -14.61
CA ILE A 415 -8.37 -36.78 -14.24
C ILE A 415 -8.80 -38.00 -15.05
N SER A 416 -7.92 -38.49 -15.93
CA SER A 416 -8.25 -39.58 -16.86
C SER A 416 -7.46 -40.87 -16.63
N THR A 417 -8.16 -41.97 -16.41
CA THR A 417 -7.58 -43.31 -16.34
C THR A 417 -7.37 -43.91 -17.74
N VAL A 418 -6.48 -44.90 -17.85
CA VAL A 418 -6.32 -45.66 -19.09
C VAL A 418 -7.49 -46.62 -19.25
N SER A 419 -8.23 -46.51 -20.36
CA SER A 419 -9.40 -47.34 -20.66
C SER A 419 -9.16 -48.84 -20.48
N GLY A 420 -10.11 -49.50 -19.82
CA GLY A 420 -10.13 -50.93 -19.56
C GLY A 420 -9.15 -51.40 -18.50
N ARG A 421 -8.38 -50.50 -17.86
CA ARG A 421 -7.55 -50.84 -16.70
C ARG A 421 -8.37 -50.73 -15.42
N THR A 422 -8.05 -51.62 -14.49
CA THR A 422 -8.69 -51.69 -13.18
C THR A 422 -7.66 -51.39 -12.10
N GLY A 423 -8.11 -50.86 -10.96
CA GLY A 423 -7.27 -50.62 -9.80
C GLY A 423 -7.50 -49.26 -9.17
N SER A 424 -6.55 -48.83 -8.35
CA SER A 424 -6.57 -47.54 -7.65
C SER A 424 -5.26 -46.78 -7.87
N SER A 425 -5.36 -45.46 -7.85
CA SER A 425 -4.25 -44.52 -7.79
C SER A 425 -4.62 -43.36 -6.87
N THR A 426 -3.79 -43.08 -5.88
CA THR A 426 -3.81 -41.77 -5.20
C THR A 426 -3.15 -40.74 -6.10
N VAL A 427 -3.85 -39.65 -6.40
CA VAL A 427 -3.36 -38.47 -7.10
C VAL A 427 -3.06 -37.39 -6.06
N GLU A 428 -1.80 -36.97 -5.97
CA GLU A 428 -1.39 -35.84 -5.13
C GLU A 428 -1.37 -34.58 -5.99
N ILE A 429 -2.15 -33.58 -5.63
CA ILE A 429 -2.20 -32.27 -6.28
C ILE A 429 -1.43 -31.28 -5.42
N THR A 430 -0.48 -30.58 -6.02
CA THR A 430 0.31 -29.52 -5.38
C THR A 430 -0.11 -28.16 -5.95
N VAL A 431 -0.41 -27.22 -5.07
CA VAL A 431 -0.67 -25.81 -5.36
C VAL A 431 0.53 -25.01 -4.86
N SER A 432 1.11 -24.17 -5.70
CA SER A 432 2.29 -23.37 -5.36
C SER A 432 2.15 -21.95 -5.87
N ASP A 433 2.48 -20.98 -5.02
CA ASP A 433 2.65 -19.55 -5.30
C ASP A 433 4.02 -19.22 -5.96
N GLY A 434 4.91 -20.23 -6.09
CA GLY A 434 6.28 -20.08 -6.58
C GLY A 434 7.35 -20.02 -5.49
N GLN A 435 6.97 -19.82 -4.23
CA GLN A 435 7.83 -19.81 -3.04
C GLN A 435 7.55 -21.01 -2.14
N THR A 436 6.29 -21.23 -1.79
CA THR A 436 5.80 -22.32 -0.96
C THR A 436 4.75 -23.17 -1.69
N SER A 437 4.26 -24.21 -1.03
CA SER A 437 3.25 -25.09 -1.63
C SER A 437 2.43 -25.86 -0.61
N THR A 438 1.15 -26.05 -0.91
CA THR A 438 0.23 -26.92 -0.18
C THR A 438 -0.23 -28.07 -1.06
N LYS A 439 -0.59 -29.20 -0.43
CA LYS A 439 -0.93 -30.45 -1.13
C LYS A 439 -2.25 -31.02 -0.64
N THR A 440 -2.98 -31.63 -1.56
CA THR A 440 -4.13 -32.49 -1.28
C THR A 440 -4.03 -33.79 -2.06
N THR A 441 -4.79 -34.81 -1.65
CA THR A 441 -4.82 -36.10 -2.33
C THR A 441 -6.24 -36.52 -2.64
N VAL A 442 -6.44 -37.10 -3.82
CA VAL A 442 -7.72 -37.72 -4.23
C VAL A 442 -7.47 -39.17 -4.62
N THR A 443 -8.25 -40.11 -4.10
CA THR A 443 -8.17 -41.50 -4.56
C THR A 443 -8.99 -41.66 -5.83
N VAL A 444 -8.34 -42.12 -6.90
CA VAL A 444 -8.99 -42.47 -8.15
C VAL A 444 -9.10 -43.98 -8.23
N LYS A 445 -10.31 -44.51 -8.42
CA LYS A 445 -10.56 -45.95 -8.59
C LYS A 445 -11.30 -46.23 -9.88
N ALA A 446 -10.81 -47.19 -10.65
CA ALA A 446 -11.34 -47.56 -11.96
C ALA A 446 -11.79 -49.03 -11.99
N GLY A 447 -13.01 -49.24 -12.51
CA GLY A 447 -13.70 -50.53 -12.61
C GLY A 447 -13.20 -51.37 -13.78
N GLY A 448 -13.30 -50.83 -14.99
CA GLY A 448 -12.78 -51.47 -16.21
C GLY A 448 -13.87 -51.71 -17.23
N ASN A 449 -13.87 -52.87 -17.88
CA ASN A 449 -14.92 -53.20 -18.87
C ASN A 449 -15.87 -54.30 -18.37
N GLY A 450 -15.78 -54.66 -17.08
CA GLY A 450 -16.50 -55.77 -16.48
C GLY A 450 -17.67 -55.29 -15.65
N ARG A 451 -18.33 -56.24 -14.96
CA ARG A 451 -19.21 -55.90 -13.85
C ARG A 451 -18.32 -55.80 -12.60
N ASP A 452 -18.07 -54.57 -12.16
CA ASP A 452 -17.09 -54.27 -11.13
C ASP A 452 -17.76 -53.76 -9.85
N THR A 453 -17.02 -53.83 -8.74
CA THR A 453 -17.45 -53.27 -7.45
C THR A 453 -16.34 -52.38 -6.91
N LEU A 454 -16.63 -51.09 -6.84
CA LEU A 454 -15.72 -50.04 -6.43
C LEU A 454 -16.20 -49.50 -5.08
N THR A 455 -15.33 -49.63 -4.09
CA THR A 455 -15.46 -48.99 -2.78
C THR A 455 -14.14 -48.30 -2.49
N VAL A 456 -14.21 -47.06 -2.03
CA VAL A 456 -13.04 -46.20 -1.81
C VAL A 456 -12.88 -45.89 -0.31
N THR A 457 -12.33 -44.73 0.04
CA THR A 457 -11.95 -44.34 1.40
C THR A 457 -13.03 -43.46 2.04
N GLU A 458 -12.80 -42.97 3.25
CA GLU A 458 -13.68 -41.97 3.91
C GLU A 458 -13.28 -40.53 3.54
N GLY A 459 -12.44 -40.33 2.51
CA GLY A 459 -12.00 -39.02 2.04
C GLY A 459 -12.45 -38.77 0.60
N ALA A 460 -12.31 -37.55 0.10
CA ALA A 460 -12.79 -37.18 -1.24
C ALA A 460 -12.16 -38.02 -2.36
N ASP A 461 -13.00 -38.76 -3.08
CA ASP A 461 -12.59 -39.77 -4.04
C ASP A 461 -13.29 -39.64 -5.42
N LEU A 462 -12.64 -40.18 -6.45
CA LEU A 462 -13.15 -40.26 -7.82
C LEU A 462 -13.29 -41.72 -8.26
N LEU A 463 -14.52 -42.17 -8.45
CA LEU A 463 -14.86 -43.51 -8.94
C LEU A 463 -15.26 -43.46 -10.41
N LEU A 464 -14.62 -44.31 -11.22
CA LEU A 464 -14.87 -44.46 -12.65
C LEU A 464 -15.26 -45.92 -12.95
N GLY A 465 -16.56 -46.18 -13.07
CA GLY A 465 -17.10 -47.51 -13.42
C GLY A 465 -16.57 -48.01 -14.76
N GLN A 466 -16.60 -47.11 -15.76
CA GLN A 466 -16.24 -47.33 -17.17
C GLN A 466 -17.30 -48.12 -17.96
N ASN A 467 -17.09 -49.38 -18.33
CA ASN A 467 -18.11 -50.16 -19.04
C ASN A 467 -18.52 -51.36 -18.21
N GLY A 468 -19.81 -51.69 -18.23
CA GLY A 468 -20.40 -52.85 -17.57
C GLY A 468 -21.35 -52.41 -16.46
N ASP A 469 -22.10 -53.36 -15.90
CA ASP A 469 -23.08 -53.04 -14.85
C ASP A 469 -22.38 -52.98 -13.48
N ASP A 470 -22.00 -51.79 -13.01
CA ASP A 470 -21.10 -51.62 -11.88
C ASP A 470 -21.80 -51.31 -10.55
N ARG A 471 -21.05 -51.44 -9.44
CA ARG A 471 -21.47 -50.98 -8.11
C ARG A 471 -20.42 -50.03 -7.54
N LEU A 472 -20.78 -48.76 -7.35
CA LEU A 472 -19.89 -47.70 -6.85
C LEU A 472 -20.36 -47.24 -5.46
N SER A 473 -19.43 -47.11 -4.52
CA SER A 473 -19.66 -46.65 -3.14
C SER A 473 -18.59 -45.65 -2.72
N GLY A 474 -18.99 -44.41 -2.43
CA GLY A 474 -18.13 -43.29 -2.02
C GLY A 474 -17.69 -43.35 -0.56
N LEU A 475 -18.62 -43.65 0.36
CA LEU A 475 -18.45 -43.70 1.83
C LEU A 475 -18.60 -42.34 2.53
N GLY A 476 -17.58 -41.50 2.58
CA GLY A 476 -17.54 -40.28 3.40
C GLY A 476 -16.86 -39.13 2.65
N GLU A 477 -17.10 -37.89 3.08
CA GLU A 477 -16.69 -36.66 2.37
C GLU A 477 -17.34 -36.52 0.98
N ASP A 478 -16.97 -35.50 0.21
CA ASP A 478 -17.60 -35.19 -1.08
C ASP A 478 -16.97 -36.00 -2.23
N ASP A 479 -17.70 -37.00 -2.75
CA ASP A 479 -17.18 -37.89 -3.80
C ASP A 479 -17.71 -37.59 -5.21
N VAL A 480 -17.01 -38.08 -6.23
CA VAL A 480 -17.48 -38.13 -7.63
C VAL A 480 -17.61 -39.57 -8.10
N LEU A 481 -18.83 -40.02 -8.36
CA LEU A 481 -19.14 -41.37 -8.83
C LEU A 481 -19.66 -41.33 -10.27
N CYS A 482 -18.86 -41.85 -11.20
CA CYS A 482 -19.19 -41.96 -12.62
C CYS A 482 -19.49 -43.43 -13.01
N GLY A 483 -20.77 -43.80 -13.10
CA GLY A 483 -21.21 -45.13 -13.55
C GLY A 483 -20.77 -45.40 -14.99
N SER A 484 -20.99 -44.43 -15.87
CA SER A 484 -20.57 -44.44 -17.28
C SER A 484 -21.45 -45.33 -18.18
N ASN A 485 -21.03 -46.50 -18.64
CA ASN A 485 -21.86 -47.34 -19.53
C ASN A 485 -22.29 -48.61 -18.82
N GLY A 486 -23.59 -48.89 -18.73
CA GLY A 486 -24.11 -50.10 -18.08
C GLY A 486 -25.31 -49.76 -17.21
N ASN A 487 -25.86 -50.76 -16.52
CA ASN A 487 -26.89 -50.53 -15.52
C ASN A 487 -26.21 -50.50 -14.15
N ASP A 488 -25.90 -49.30 -13.68
CA ASP A 488 -25.03 -49.11 -12.54
C ASP A 488 -25.79 -48.94 -11.24
N ARG A 489 -25.13 -49.25 -10.13
CA ARG A 489 -25.63 -48.92 -8.79
C ARG A 489 -24.66 -48.01 -8.06
N LEU A 490 -25.08 -46.78 -7.76
CA LEU A 490 -24.25 -45.78 -7.09
C LEU A 490 -24.76 -45.54 -5.66
N THR A 491 -23.85 -45.37 -4.73
CA THR A 491 -24.11 -44.98 -3.34
C THR A 491 -23.06 -43.95 -2.97
N GLY A 492 -23.45 -42.70 -2.77
CA GLY A 492 -22.55 -41.62 -2.39
C GLY A 492 -21.96 -41.89 -1.02
N GLY A 493 -22.70 -41.57 0.03
CA GLY A 493 -22.25 -41.84 1.38
C GLY A 493 -22.70 -40.75 2.33
N GLY A 494 -21.83 -40.33 3.23
CA GLY A 494 -21.96 -39.05 3.92
C GLY A 494 -21.12 -37.99 3.21
N GLY A 495 -21.64 -36.78 3.03
CA GLY A 495 -20.99 -35.74 2.22
C GLY A 495 -21.98 -35.18 1.20
N SER A 496 -21.50 -34.28 0.34
CA SER A 496 -22.20 -33.75 -0.83
C SER A 496 -21.65 -34.41 -2.09
N ASP A 497 -22.23 -35.54 -2.49
CA ASP A 497 -21.68 -36.35 -3.56
C ASP A 497 -22.17 -35.92 -4.94
N THR A 498 -21.35 -36.13 -5.97
CA THR A 498 -21.77 -36.05 -7.37
C THR A 498 -21.96 -37.43 -7.96
N LEU A 499 -23.21 -37.79 -8.24
CA LEU A 499 -23.59 -39.10 -8.78
C LEU A 499 -24.03 -38.97 -10.24
N ASP A 500 -23.28 -39.55 -11.16
CA ASP A 500 -23.61 -39.64 -12.59
C ASP A 500 -23.77 -41.10 -13.01
N GLY A 501 -25.01 -41.51 -13.31
CA GLY A 501 -25.31 -42.87 -13.78
C GLY A 501 -24.77 -43.13 -15.18
N GLY A 502 -24.67 -42.11 -16.02
CA GLY A 502 -24.28 -42.25 -17.41
C GLY A 502 -25.37 -42.89 -18.28
N ALA A 503 -25.00 -43.89 -19.07
CA ALA A 503 -25.83 -44.54 -20.06
C ALA A 503 -26.28 -45.92 -19.58
N GLY A 504 -27.59 -46.08 -19.39
CA GLY A 504 -28.23 -47.34 -19.05
C GLY A 504 -29.41 -47.13 -18.13
N SER A 505 -29.76 -48.14 -17.35
CA SER A 505 -30.81 -48.05 -16.32
C SER A 505 -30.17 -48.13 -14.94
N ASP A 506 -29.93 -46.96 -14.35
CA ASP A 506 -29.11 -46.83 -13.14
C ASP A 506 -29.94 -46.73 -11.86
N ILE A 507 -29.37 -47.19 -10.75
CA ILE A 507 -30.01 -47.18 -9.44
C ILE A 507 -29.09 -46.52 -8.41
N THR A 508 -29.56 -45.44 -7.82
CA THR A 508 -28.85 -44.74 -6.74
C THR A 508 -29.51 -44.99 -5.38
N ASP A 509 -28.70 -45.30 -4.36
CA ASP A 509 -29.16 -45.48 -2.96
C ASP A 509 -28.97 -44.18 -2.16
N TYR A 510 -30.07 -43.65 -1.59
CA TYR A 510 -30.11 -42.36 -0.88
C TYR A 510 -30.34 -42.49 0.62
N SER A 511 -30.12 -43.67 1.19
CA SER A 511 -30.42 -43.90 2.61
C SER A 511 -29.52 -43.12 3.59
N ALA A 512 -28.51 -42.35 3.13
CA ALA A 512 -27.45 -41.74 3.93
C ALA A 512 -27.36 -40.18 3.99
N THR A 513 -28.27 -39.39 3.38
CA THR A 513 -28.56 -37.93 3.60
C THR A 513 -28.15 -36.86 2.54
N GLN A 514 -28.10 -35.57 2.92
CA GLN A 514 -28.45 -34.33 2.17
C GLN A 514 -27.25 -33.65 1.47
N GLY A 515 -27.34 -33.42 0.16
CA GLY A 515 -26.37 -32.57 -0.58
C GLY A 515 -26.13 -33.03 -2.03
N ASP A 516 -26.41 -34.31 -2.33
CA ASP A 516 -25.99 -34.93 -3.58
C ASP A 516 -26.55 -34.26 -4.86
N ALA A 517 -25.63 -34.00 -5.79
CA ALA A 517 -25.94 -33.58 -7.15
C ALA A 517 -26.12 -34.80 -8.07
N ARG A 518 -27.16 -34.77 -8.92
CA ARG A 518 -27.56 -35.89 -9.78
C ARG A 518 -27.51 -35.54 -11.25
N THR A 519 -26.88 -36.39 -12.05
CA THR A 519 -26.87 -36.29 -13.52
C THR A 519 -27.12 -37.66 -14.14
N ASN A 520 -27.91 -37.73 -15.22
CA ASN A 520 -28.19 -38.96 -15.99
C ASN A 520 -28.64 -40.18 -15.17
N ILE A 521 -29.60 -40.02 -14.25
CA ILE A 521 -30.25 -41.13 -13.55
C ILE A 521 -31.71 -41.18 -14.03
N PRO A 522 -32.06 -42.05 -14.99
CA PRO A 522 -33.39 -42.08 -15.62
C PRO A 522 -34.52 -42.67 -14.77
#